data_AF-A0A976L847-F1
#
_entry.id   AF-A0A976L847-F1
#
_cell.length_a   1.000
_cell.length_b   1.000
_cell.length_c   1.000
_cell.angle_alpha   90.00
_cell.angle_beta   90.00
_cell.angle_gamma   90.00
#
_symmetry.space_group_name_H-M   'P 1'
#
loop_
_entity.id
_entity.type
_entity.pdbx_description
1 polymer ?
#
loop_
_entity_poly.entity_id
_entity_poly.type
_entity_poly.pdbx_seq_one_letter_code
_entity_poly.pdbx_strand_id
1 'polypeptide(L)'
;SDDTLVIRAAGGNKTFKSDAIPAGIVMAIVTTWYDENPANMLFLGAYQLSRPDPKVDEARTCWEKAAREGAEAKDLLPLLDEDFSTGE
;
A
#
# COMPACT_ATOMS: atom_id res chain seq x y z
N SER A 1 -6.52 4.11 23.93
CA SER A 1 -6.82 4.64 22.60
C SER A 1 -6.57 3.52 21.61
N ASP A 2 -7.44 3.36 20.63
CA ASP A 2 -7.42 2.25 19.65
C ASP A 2 -6.33 2.43 18.57
N ASP A 3 -5.25 3.12 18.91
CA ASP A 3 -4.30 3.70 17.96
C ASP A 3 -2.91 3.05 18.06
N THR A 4 -2.86 1.86 18.64
CA THR A 4 -1.61 1.11 18.84
C THR A 4 -1.75 -0.33 18.37
N LEU A 5 -0.81 -0.78 17.55
CA LEU A 5 -0.65 -2.18 17.18
C LEU A 5 0.23 -2.90 18.20
N VAL A 6 -0.28 -3.97 18.81
CA VAL A 6 0.49 -4.84 19.70
C VAL A 6 0.80 -6.15 18.99
N ILE A 7 2.09 -6.41 18.76
CA ILE A 7 2.59 -7.66 18.17
C ILE A 7 3.18 -8.51 19.28
N ARG A 8 2.66 -9.74 19.44
CA ARG A 8 3.21 -10.72 20.39
C ARG A 8 3.98 -11.79 19.64
N ALA A 9 5.27 -11.94 19.94
CA ALA A 9 6.13 -12.94 19.31
C ALA A 9 7.24 -13.38 20.28
N ALA A 10 7.59 -14.67 20.27
CA ALA A 10 8.66 -15.25 21.09
C ALA A 10 8.60 -14.89 22.59
N GLY A 11 7.39 -14.81 23.16
CA GLY A 11 7.18 -14.45 24.57
C GLY A 11 7.31 -12.96 24.90
N GLY A 12 7.55 -12.10 23.91
CA GLY A 12 7.63 -10.65 24.06
C GLY A 12 6.47 -9.90 23.38
N ASN A 13 6.20 -8.69 23.87
CA ASN A 13 5.24 -7.76 23.27
C ASN A 13 6.00 -6.56 22.69
N LYS A 14 5.78 -6.26 21.41
CA LYS A 14 6.16 -4.99 20.81
C LYS A 14 4.89 -4.18 20.56
N THR A 15 4.90 -2.93 21.00
CA THR A 15 3.78 -2.00 20.81
C THR A 15 4.24 -0.86 19.92
N PHE A 16 3.51 -0.63 18.83
CA PHE A 16 3.72 0.49 17.92
C PHE A 16 2.51 1.39 17.98
N LYS A 17 2.71 2.71 17.90
CA LYS A 17 1.64 3.62 17.50
C LYS A 17 1.34 3.42 16.02
N SER A 18 0.11 3.69 15.58
CA SER A 18 -0.34 3.55 14.19
C SER A 18 0.57 4.26 13.18
N ASP A 19 1.05 5.46 13.51
CA ASP A 19 1.97 6.28 12.71
C ASP A 19 3.44 5.83 12.76
N ALA A 20 3.79 4.91 13.68
CA ALA A 20 5.15 4.44 13.92
C ALA A 20 5.32 2.95 13.56
N ILE A 21 4.34 2.33 12.91
CA ILE A 21 4.44 0.95 12.46
C ILE A 21 5.48 0.88 11.32
N PRO A 22 6.50 0.01 11.41
CA PRO A 22 7.44 -0.19 10.32
C PRO A 22 6.73 -0.58 9.02
N ALA A 23 7.10 0.05 7.91
CA ALA A 23 6.49 -0.17 6.59
C ALA A 23 6.41 -1.65 6.19
N GLY A 24 7.45 -2.44 6.50
CA GLY A 24 7.47 -3.88 6.21
C GLY A 24 6.42 -4.67 6.99
N ILE A 25 6.06 -4.24 8.20
CA ILE A 25 4.99 -4.86 9.01
C ILE A 25 3.62 -4.52 8.44
N VAL A 26 3.38 -3.26 8.08
CA VAL A 26 2.14 -2.84 7.40
C VAL A 26 1.95 -3.69 6.15
N MET A 27 2.97 -3.79 5.31
CA MET A 27 2.91 -4.59 4.09
C MET A 27 2.66 -6.07 4.37
N ALA A 28 3.34 -6.67 5.34
CA ALA A 28 3.12 -8.07 5.68
C ALA A 28 1.69 -8.34 6.17
N ILE A 29 1.10 -7.45 6.97
CA ILE A 29 -0.29 -7.57 7.42
C ILE A 29 -1.22 -7.46 6.22
N VAL A 30 -1.07 -6.39 5.43
CA VAL A 30 -1.95 -6.10 4.30
C VAL A 30 -1.90 -7.24 3.28
N THR A 31 -0.72 -7.72 2.89
CA THR A 31 -0.61 -8.82 1.92
C THR A 31 -1.03 -10.18 2.46
N THR A 32 -1.08 -10.37 3.78
CA THR A 32 -1.59 -11.60 4.40
C THR A 32 -3.11 -11.60 4.56
N TRP A 33 -3.72 -10.42 4.80
CA TRP A 33 -5.15 -10.29 5.09
C TRP A 33 -5.99 -9.88 3.89
N TYR A 34 -5.38 -9.28 2.88
CA TYR A 34 -6.05 -9.07 1.60
C TYR A 34 -6.37 -10.43 1.00
N ASP A 35 -7.67 -10.67 0.80
CA ASP A 35 -8.18 -11.80 0.04
C ASP A 35 -7.78 -11.67 -1.44
N GLU A 36 -8.20 -12.64 -2.26
CA GLU A 36 -7.91 -12.65 -3.70
C GLU A 36 -8.67 -11.55 -4.48
N ASN A 37 -9.30 -10.59 -3.80
CA ASN A 37 -10.01 -9.49 -4.44
C ASN A 37 -9.02 -8.60 -5.22
N PRO A 38 -9.18 -8.47 -6.55
CA PRO A 38 -8.31 -7.64 -7.38
C PRO A 38 -8.23 -6.17 -6.94
N ALA A 39 -9.27 -5.64 -6.29
CA ALA A 39 -9.31 -4.28 -5.78
C ALA A 39 -8.25 -4.03 -4.69
N ASN A 40 -7.79 -5.07 -4.00
CA ASN A 40 -6.74 -4.98 -2.98
C ASN A 40 -5.42 -4.45 -3.54
N MET A 41 -5.12 -4.76 -4.80
CA MET A 41 -3.93 -4.26 -5.49
C MET A 41 -4.00 -2.75 -5.74
N LEU A 42 -5.18 -2.14 -5.77
CA LEU A 42 -5.32 -0.69 -5.87
C LEU A 42 -4.75 0.00 -4.62
N PHE A 43 -5.11 -0.51 -3.44
CA PHE A 43 -4.64 0.02 -2.16
C PHE A 43 -3.14 -0.21 -1.96
N LEU A 44 -2.62 -1.36 -2.39
CA LEU A 44 -1.18 -1.62 -2.36
C LEU A 44 -0.42 -0.63 -3.25
N GLY A 45 -0.88 -0.36 -4.47
CA GLY A 45 -0.25 0.63 -5.33
C GLY A 45 -0.32 2.04 -4.73
N ALA A 46 -1.46 2.44 -4.16
CA ALA A 46 -1.60 3.73 -3.47
C ALA A 46 -0.65 3.85 -2.27
N TYR A 47 -0.47 2.78 -1.49
CA TYR A 47 0.51 2.74 -0.41
C TYR A 47 1.94 2.94 -0.91
N GLN A 48 2.32 2.34 -2.04
CA GLN A 48 3.66 2.53 -2.60
C GLN A 48 3.95 3.99 -2.97
N LEU A 49 2.93 4.74 -3.37
CA LEU A 49 3.06 6.17 -3.69
C LEU A 49 3.03 7.09 -2.46
N SER A 50 2.34 6.70 -1.38
CA SER A 50 2.22 7.53 -0.17
C SER A 50 3.43 7.47 0.77
N ARG A 51 4.43 6.64 0.42
CA ARG A 51 5.67 6.50 1.19
C ARG A 51 6.53 7.77 1.07
N PRO A 52 7.40 8.05 2.06
CA PRO A 52 8.36 9.15 1.98
C PRO A 52 9.31 9.09 0.76
N ASP A 53 9.60 7.88 0.29
CA ASP A 53 10.31 7.60 -0.95
C ASP A 53 9.37 6.77 -1.86
N PRO A 54 8.55 7.44 -2.70
CA PRO A 54 7.53 6.79 -3.52
C PRO A 54 8.12 5.74 -4.46
N LYS A 55 7.48 4.56 -4.52
CA LYS A 55 7.89 3.45 -5.39
C LYS A 55 6.94 3.34 -6.59
N VAL A 56 7.14 4.22 -7.57
CA VAL A 56 6.27 4.34 -8.75
C VAL A 56 6.17 3.04 -9.56
N ASP A 57 7.28 2.34 -9.78
CA ASP A 57 7.29 1.07 -10.52
C ASP A 57 6.53 -0.05 -9.79
N GLU A 58 6.62 -0.09 -8.45
CA GLU A 58 5.87 -1.03 -7.63
C GLU A 58 4.37 -0.71 -7.67
N ALA A 59 4.00 0.58 -7.65
CA ALA A 59 2.62 1.02 -7.81
C ALA A 59 2.04 0.62 -9.17
N ARG A 60 2.81 0.83 -10.26
CA ARG A 60 2.43 0.39 -11.61
C ARG A 60 2.17 -1.11 -11.65
N THR A 61 3.09 -1.92 -11.12
CA THR A 61 2.96 -3.38 -11.07
C THR A 61 1.67 -3.81 -10.36
N CYS A 62 1.35 -3.18 -9.24
CA CYS A 62 0.10 -3.44 -8.51
C CYS A 62 -1.13 -3.08 -9.35
N TRP A 63 -1.19 -1.89 -9.94
CA TRP A 63 -2.36 -1.43 -10.68
C TRP A 63 -2.56 -2.17 -12.02
N GLU A 64 -1.49 -2.58 -12.70
CA GLU A 64 -1.57 -3.47 -13.86
C GLU A 64 -2.13 -4.85 -13.50
N LYS A 65 -1.70 -5.41 -12.36
CA LYS A 65 -2.27 -6.66 -11.84
C LYS A 65 -3.75 -6.51 -11.52
N ALA A 66 -4.13 -5.42 -10.83
CA ALA A 66 -5.51 -5.10 -10.50
C ALA A 66 -6.39 -5.03 -11.77
N ALA A 67 -5.94 -4.27 -12.77
CA ALA A 67 -6.64 -4.13 -14.05
C ALA A 67 -6.82 -5.46 -14.77
N ARG A 68 -5.76 -6.27 -14.84
CA ARG A 68 -5.78 -7.60 -15.47
C ARG A 68 -6.79 -8.54 -14.81
N GLU A 69 -6.99 -8.40 -13.51
CA GLU A 69 -7.90 -9.23 -12.71
C GLU A 69 -9.31 -8.62 -12.59
N GLY A 70 -9.58 -7.47 -13.24
CA GLY A 70 -10.92 -6.89 -13.38
C GLY A 70 -11.25 -5.75 -12.42
N ALA A 71 -10.27 -5.22 -11.68
CA ALA A 71 -10.45 -3.99 -10.91
C ALA A 71 -10.35 -2.73 -11.81
N GLU A 72 -11.07 -1.68 -11.45
CA GLU A 72 -11.03 -0.39 -12.15
C GLU A 72 -9.74 0.38 -11.79
N ALA A 73 -8.66 0.12 -12.54
CA ALA A 73 -7.39 0.85 -12.41
C ALA A 73 -7.10 1.78 -13.60
N LYS A 74 -8.00 1.84 -14.59
CA LYS A 74 -7.79 2.51 -15.88
C LYS A 74 -7.44 4.00 -15.75
N ASP A 75 -8.05 4.68 -14.77
CA ASP A 75 -7.87 6.10 -14.54
C ASP A 75 -6.67 6.38 -13.62
N LEU A 76 -6.12 5.35 -12.97
CA LEU A 76 -4.98 5.47 -12.05
C LEU A 76 -3.65 5.32 -12.79
N LEU A 77 -3.56 4.39 -13.74
CA LEU A 77 -2.32 4.12 -14.48
C LEU A 77 -1.74 5.36 -15.19
N PRO A 78 -2.55 6.21 -15.86
CA PRO A 78 -2.03 7.44 -16.49
C PRO A 78 -1.45 8.44 -15.48
N LEU A 79 -1.99 8.49 -14.25
CA LEU A 79 -1.52 9.41 -13.21
C LEU A 79 -0.08 9.12 -12.75
N LEU A 80 0.45 7.92 -13.03
CA LEU A 80 1.85 7.57 -12.74
C LEU A 80 2.84 8.26 -13.69
N ASP A 81 2.36 8.68 -14.86
CA ASP A 81 3.16 9.27 -15.94
C ASP A 81 2.95 10.79 -16.04
N GLU A 82 1.99 11.35 -15.29
CA GLU A 82 1.72 12.77 -15.25
C GLU A 82 2.78 13.55 -14.46
N ASP A 83 3.24 14.65 -15.04
CA ASP A 83 4.12 15.59 -14.37
C ASP A 83 3.32 16.70 -13.67
N PHE A 84 3.03 16.47 -12.38
CA PHE A 84 2.34 17.44 -11.53
C PHE A 84 3.19 18.65 -11.13
N SER A 85 4.45 18.74 -11.56
CA SER A 85 5.32 19.90 -11.27
C SER A 85 4.96 21.17 -12.06
N THR A 86 4.04 21.06 -13.03
CA THR A 86 3.61 22.17 -13.89
C THR A 86 2.30 22.84 -13.47
N GLY A 87 1.78 22.54 -12.28
CA GLY A 87 0.64 23.26 -11.71
C GLY A 87 1.02 24.67 -11.22
N GLU A 88 0.55 25.70 -11.93
CA GLU A 88 0.44 27.09 -11.42
C GLU A 88 -0.47 27.19 -10.19
#